data_AF-A0A7V2CP86-F1
#
_entry.id   AF-A0A7V2CP86-F1
#
_cell.length_a   1.000
_cell.length_b   1.000
_cell.length_c   1.000
_cell.angle_alpha   90.00
_cell.angle_beta   90.00
_cell.angle_gamma   90.00
#
_symmetry.space_group_name_H-M   'P 1'
#
loop_
_entity.id
_entity.type
_entity.pdbx_description
1 polymer ?
#
loop_
_entity_poly.entity_id
_entity_poly.type
_entity_poly.pdbx_seq_one_letter_code
_entity_poly.pdbx_strand_id
1 'polypeptide(L)'
;NLGEELLKQLTVKPIAMVLAAGFLIMLAFTRLPTVPLMGLGFGMSGLALLLSRTRTETARAEVVRQKAEAKKPDKPEQYLAIDVLELEVGYGLIRLVDRKQGGDLLERITNIRRQTALDLGIVLPPIRIRDNIQLEPNRYRVKLRGQPIAHGEIMPGHLLAIDSGTVTEPVSGMDTTEPAFGLTALWIAPESKHLAEHRGYTVVEAGGVLATHLTELIRSHAAELLTRQELNRLLEALKEKSPKLVEEVVPEILKAGELQKVLQNLLRERVPIRDLETILETLGDWAPRTKDLDVLTEYVRNALARAICFQHKTEENRIHCVSLDPRLEDLLVGHWERSERGSFLTLAPAVQNQVAAAIRQEIERATPRCGGRTPVVLCSPQVRSCVRRLTEGLLPQVAVLAYNEIVRGVELQSHGMVVLSNEPANVSS
;
A
#
# COMPACT_ATOMS: atom_id res chain seq x y z
N ASN A 1 53.01 19.12 -22.21
CA ASN A 1 52.59 18.42 -23.44
C ASN A 1 51.71 19.27 -24.35
N LEU A 2 52.11 20.53 -24.64
CA LEU A 2 51.37 21.38 -25.58
C LEU A 2 51.52 20.88 -27.03
N GLY A 3 52.69 20.32 -27.37
CA GLY A 3 52.95 19.72 -28.68
C GLY A 3 52.13 18.47 -28.95
N GLU A 4 51.95 17.59 -27.95
CA GLU A 4 51.08 16.42 -28.08
C GLU A 4 49.60 16.82 -28.14
N GLU A 5 49.17 17.82 -27.36
CA GLU A 5 47.79 18.35 -27.42
C GLU A 5 47.48 18.96 -28.80
N LEU A 6 48.43 19.71 -29.37
CA LEU A 6 48.33 20.27 -30.72
C LEU A 6 48.32 19.18 -31.80
N LEU A 7 49.18 18.16 -31.69
CA LEU A 7 49.17 17.01 -32.61
C LEU A 7 47.85 16.24 -32.54
N LYS A 8 47.30 16.08 -31.34
CA LYS A 8 46.02 15.40 -31.08
C LYS A 8 44.84 16.22 -31.61
N GLN A 9 44.87 17.56 -31.50
CA GLN A 9 43.82 18.41 -32.05
C GLN A 9 43.85 18.51 -33.58
N LEU A 10 45.04 18.51 -34.19
CA LEU A 10 45.19 18.51 -35.65
C LEU A 10 44.69 17.19 -36.27
N THR A 11 44.90 16.07 -35.60
CA THR A 11 44.44 14.73 -36.06
C THR A 11 42.94 14.49 -35.78
N VAL A 12 42.34 15.20 -34.81
CA VAL A 12 40.92 15.02 -34.43
C VAL A 12 39.93 15.80 -35.31
N LYS A 13 40.36 16.81 -36.08
CA LYS A 13 39.46 17.55 -37.01
C LYS A 13 40.01 17.56 -38.45
N PRO A 14 39.53 16.67 -39.34
CA PRO A 14 39.96 16.60 -40.74
C PRO A 14 39.81 17.92 -41.51
N ILE A 15 38.80 18.71 -41.14
CA ILE A 15 38.53 20.03 -41.73
C ILE A 15 39.71 20.99 -41.51
N ALA A 16 40.35 20.96 -40.34
CA ALA A 16 41.51 21.80 -40.04
C ALA A 16 42.73 21.41 -40.90
N MET A 17 42.93 20.11 -41.17
CA MET A 17 43.99 19.63 -42.05
C MET A 17 43.76 20.01 -43.52
N VAL A 18 42.51 19.96 -44.00
CA VAL A 18 42.16 20.39 -45.37
C VAL A 18 42.33 21.90 -45.54
N LEU A 19 41.92 22.69 -44.54
CA LEU A 19 42.13 24.14 -44.55
C LEU A 19 43.62 24.51 -44.50
N ALA A 20 44.41 23.82 -43.67
CA ALA A 20 45.87 24.01 -43.61
C ALA A 20 46.56 23.61 -44.92
N ALA A 21 46.16 22.49 -45.55
CA ALA A 21 46.66 22.07 -46.84
C ALA A 21 46.34 23.09 -47.95
N GLY A 22 45.10 23.60 -47.97
CA GLY A 22 44.69 24.65 -48.90
C GLY A 22 45.50 25.94 -48.73
N PHE A 23 45.78 26.33 -47.48
CA PHE A 23 46.61 27.49 -47.17
C PHE A 23 48.07 27.29 -47.60
N LEU A 24 48.66 26.11 -47.40
CA LEU A 24 50.02 25.78 -47.84
C LEU A 24 50.16 25.75 -49.36
N ILE A 25 49.15 25.23 -50.08
CA ILE A 25 49.10 25.26 -51.55
C ILE A 25 48.96 26.70 -52.05
N MET A 26 48.15 27.53 -51.39
CA MET A 26 48.01 28.95 -51.72
C MET A 26 49.33 29.71 -51.49
N LEU A 27 50.03 29.44 -50.39
CA LEU A 27 51.36 30.00 -50.10
C LEU A 27 52.42 29.56 -51.11
N ALA A 28 52.27 28.38 -51.72
CA ALA A 28 53.19 27.93 -52.75
C ALA A 28 53.18 28.83 -53.99
N PHE A 29 52.12 29.59 -54.25
CA PHE A 29 52.07 30.57 -55.35
C PHE A 29 52.78 31.91 -55.03
N THR A 30 53.40 32.05 -53.86
CA THR A 30 54.23 33.20 -53.49
C THR A 30 55.71 32.95 -53.79
N ARG A 31 56.62 33.94 -53.58
CA ARG A 31 58.08 33.81 -53.80
C ARG A 31 58.81 32.83 -52.86
N LEU A 32 58.08 31.97 -52.14
CA LEU A 32 58.62 30.96 -51.24
C LEU A 32 58.97 29.66 -52.00
N PRO A 33 59.76 28.74 -51.41
CA PRO A 33 60.14 27.49 -52.05
C PRO A 33 58.90 26.66 -52.42
N THR A 34 58.57 26.59 -53.70
CA THR A 34 57.31 26.06 -54.23
C THR A 34 57.21 24.54 -54.02
N VAL A 35 58.32 23.83 -54.26
CA VAL A 35 58.38 22.35 -54.27
C VAL A 35 58.14 21.75 -52.86
N PRO A 36 58.80 22.22 -51.78
CA PRO A 36 58.52 21.71 -50.42
C PRO A 36 57.10 21.98 -49.94
N LEU A 37 56.55 23.16 -50.25
CA LEU A 37 55.21 23.58 -49.82
C LEU A 37 54.09 22.78 -50.49
N MET A 38 54.21 22.53 -51.80
CA MET A 38 53.27 21.66 -52.50
C MET A 38 53.37 20.22 -51.98
N GLY A 39 54.58 19.71 -51.74
CA GLY A 39 54.78 18.36 -51.18
C GLY A 39 54.09 18.17 -49.83
N LEU A 40 54.23 19.14 -48.92
CA LEU A 40 53.55 19.12 -47.62
C LEU A 40 52.03 19.28 -47.74
N GLY A 41 51.55 20.17 -48.62
CA GLY A 41 50.11 20.38 -48.86
C GLY A 41 49.40 19.14 -49.43
N PHE A 42 50.01 18.46 -50.41
CA PHE A 42 49.49 17.20 -50.94
C PHE A 42 49.60 16.06 -49.92
N GLY A 43 50.69 16.00 -49.16
CA GLY A 43 50.87 15.01 -48.08
C GLY A 43 49.78 15.13 -46.99
N MET A 44 49.49 16.35 -46.53
CA MET A 44 48.43 16.61 -45.55
C MET A 44 47.04 16.28 -46.11
N SER A 45 46.79 16.57 -47.39
CA SER A 45 45.53 16.22 -48.05
C SER A 45 45.34 14.71 -48.18
N GLY A 46 46.39 13.97 -48.54
CA GLY A 46 46.37 12.50 -48.62
C GLY A 46 46.12 11.85 -47.25
N LEU A 47 46.76 12.37 -46.19
CA LEU A 47 46.56 11.88 -44.82
C LEU A 47 45.16 12.18 -44.30
N ALA A 48 44.59 13.35 -44.62
CA ALA A 48 43.20 13.70 -44.27
C ALA A 48 42.18 12.76 -44.93
N LEU A 49 42.40 12.38 -46.19
CA LEU A 49 41.53 11.44 -46.91
C LEU A 49 41.60 10.03 -46.31
N LEU A 50 42.79 9.54 -45.96
CA LEU A 50 42.96 8.24 -45.29
C LEU A 50 42.28 8.20 -43.91
N LEU A 51 42.49 9.23 -43.08
CA LEU A 51 41.89 9.33 -41.75
C LEU A 51 40.35 9.48 -41.80
N SER A 52 39.82 10.14 -42.82
CA SER A 52 38.37 10.30 -43.00
C SER A 52 37.67 8.97 -43.34
N ARG A 53 38.32 8.08 -44.11
CA ARG A 53 37.77 6.76 -44.45
C ARG A 53 37.67 5.85 -43.22
N THR A 54 38.72 5.77 -42.40
CA THR A 54 38.74 4.95 -41.19
C THR A 54 37.72 5.39 -40.14
N ARG A 55 37.48 6.71 -40.04
CA ARG A 55 36.51 7.27 -39.09
C ARG A 55 35.06 7.07 -39.52
N THR A 56 34.80 6.96 -40.82
CA THR A 56 33.45 6.70 -41.35
C THR A 56 33.02 5.26 -41.05
N GLU A 57 33.96 4.32 -41.05
CA GLU A 57 33.69 2.92 -40.67
C GLU A 57 33.49 2.74 -39.16
N THR A 58 34.32 3.38 -38.32
CA THR A 58 34.14 3.32 -36.86
C THR A 58 32.88 4.03 -36.39
N ALA A 59 32.54 5.18 -36.96
CA ALA A 59 31.28 5.88 -36.65
C ALA A 59 30.05 5.08 -37.09
N ARG A 60 30.11 4.37 -38.24
CA ARG A 60 29.03 3.46 -38.66
C ARG A 60 28.92 2.25 -37.73
N ALA A 61 30.05 1.68 -37.29
CA ALA A 61 30.06 0.58 -36.35
C ALA A 61 29.51 0.98 -34.96
N GLU A 62 29.81 2.19 -34.47
CA GLU A 62 29.23 2.73 -33.24
C GLU A 62 27.73 3.01 -33.36
N VAL A 63 27.27 3.56 -34.49
CA VAL A 63 25.82 3.78 -34.74
C VAL A 63 25.06 2.46 -34.85
N VAL A 64 25.66 1.42 -35.44
CA VAL A 64 25.07 0.07 -35.50
C VAL A 64 25.04 -0.59 -34.11
N ARG A 65 26.11 -0.42 -33.31
CA ARG A 65 26.17 -0.93 -31.93
C ARG A 65 25.18 -0.23 -31.01
N GLN A 66 25.02 1.09 -31.12
CA GLN A 66 24.01 1.86 -30.39
C GLN A 66 22.58 1.49 -30.82
N LYS A 67 22.33 1.21 -32.10
CA LYS A 67 21.03 0.69 -32.56
C LYS A 67 20.75 -0.74 -32.11
N ALA A 68 21.79 -1.57 -31.95
CA ALA A 68 21.66 -2.91 -31.39
C ALA A 68 21.41 -2.90 -29.88
N GLU A 69 21.99 -1.96 -29.13
CA GLU A 69 21.71 -1.77 -27.70
C GLU A 69 20.32 -1.16 -27.42
N ALA A 70 19.75 -0.41 -28.37
CA ALA A 70 18.40 0.16 -28.27
C ALA A 70 17.28 -0.88 -28.50
N LYS A 71 17.54 -1.98 -29.22
CA LYS A 71 16.63 -3.14 -29.30
C LYS A 71 17.08 -4.20 -28.30
N LYS A 72 16.84 -3.94 -27.01
CA LYS A 72 16.84 -5.03 -26.02
C LYS A 72 15.80 -6.07 -26.46
N PRO A 73 16.16 -7.36 -26.56
CA PRO A 73 15.17 -8.40 -26.83
C PRO A 73 14.11 -8.33 -25.73
N ASP A 74 12.86 -8.46 -26.15
CA ASP A 74 11.69 -8.48 -25.28
C ASP A 74 11.85 -9.68 -24.33
N LYS A 75 12.31 -9.41 -23.11
CA LYS A 75 12.63 -10.47 -22.15
C LYS A 75 11.30 -11.07 -21.68
N PRO A 76 11.01 -12.35 -21.95
CA PRO A 76 9.75 -12.97 -21.53
C PRO A 76 9.53 -12.88 -20.01
N GLU A 77 10.61 -12.72 -19.23
CA GLU A 77 10.59 -12.48 -17.78
C GLU A 77 9.81 -11.23 -17.36
N GLN A 78 9.70 -10.20 -18.21
CA GLN A 78 8.96 -8.98 -17.88
C GLN A 78 7.44 -9.20 -17.84
N TYR A 79 6.94 -10.19 -18.60
CA TYR A 79 5.54 -10.60 -18.55
C TYR A 79 5.19 -11.39 -17.28
N LEU A 80 6.20 -11.88 -16.55
CA LEU A 80 6.02 -12.58 -15.26
C LEU A 80 6.00 -11.61 -14.06
N ALA A 81 6.35 -10.33 -14.26
CA ALA A 81 6.36 -9.35 -13.20
C ALA A 81 4.93 -8.93 -12.85
N ILE A 82 4.42 -9.47 -11.75
CA ILE A 82 3.10 -9.13 -11.22
C ILE A 82 3.22 -7.90 -10.32
N ASP A 83 2.43 -6.88 -10.63
CA ASP A 83 2.30 -5.70 -9.80
C ASP A 83 1.52 -6.02 -8.52
N VAL A 84 2.07 -5.62 -7.37
CA VAL A 84 1.43 -5.91 -6.08
C VAL A 84 0.11 -5.17 -5.96
N LEU A 85 0.06 -3.88 -6.31
CA LEU A 85 -1.15 -3.07 -6.30
C LEU A 85 -1.26 -2.27 -7.61
N GLU A 86 -2.41 -2.40 -8.27
CA GLU A 86 -2.70 -1.74 -9.54
C GLU A 86 -4.06 -1.04 -9.48
N LEU A 87 -4.14 0.17 -10.02
CA LEU A 87 -5.35 0.95 -10.20
C LEU A 87 -5.58 1.14 -11.70
N GLU A 88 -6.61 0.48 -12.23
CA GLU A 88 -7.07 0.71 -13.59
C GLU A 88 -8.16 1.78 -13.61
N VAL A 89 -8.04 2.73 -14.52
CA VAL A 89 -8.99 3.84 -14.67
C VAL A 89 -9.58 3.87 -16.08
N GLY A 90 -10.89 4.12 -16.17
CA GLY A 90 -11.55 4.47 -17.42
C GLY A 90 -11.10 5.84 -17.95
N TYR A 91 -11.33 6.08 -19.24
CA TYR A 91 -10.85 7.29 -19.92
C TYR A 91 -11.36 8.61 -19.29
N GLY A 92 -12.57 8.62 -18.74
CA GLY A 92 -13.15 9.80 -18.07
C GLY A 92 -12.43 10.19 -16.77
N LEU A 93 -11.79 9.22 -16.10
CA LEU A 93 -11.07 9.44 -14.84
C LEU A 93 -9.61 9.86 -15.04
N ILE A 94 -9.08 9.84 -16.28
CA ILE A 94 -7.70 10.28 -16.58
C ILE A 94 -7.44 11.71 -16.09
N ARG A 95 -8.48 12.56 -16.12
CA ARG A 95 -8.41 13.95 -15.65
C ARG A 95 -8.07 14.06 -14.15
N LEU A 96 -8.43 13.05 -13.36
CA LEU A 96 -8.11 12.98 -11.93
C LEU A 96 -6.64 12.59 -11.68
N VAL A 97 -6.00 11.92 -12.65
CA VAL A 97 -4.62 11.44 -12.56
C VAL A 97 -3.62 12.46 -13.13
N ASP A 98 -4.00 13.16 -14.20
CA ASP A 98 -3.12 14.10 -14.90
C ASP A 98 -3.05 15.46 -14.19
N ARG A 99 -1.88 15.75 -13.59
CA ARG A 99 -1.58 17.03 -12.96
C ARG A 99 -1.76 18.24 -13.88
N LYS A 100 -1.54 18.09 -15.18
CA LYS A 100 -1.72 19.19 -16.14
C LYS A 100 -3.19 19.58 -16.29
N GLN A 101 -4.10 18.67 -15.97
CA GLN A 101 -5.55 18.86 -16.04
C GLN A 101 -6.16 19.19 -14.67
N GLY A 102 -5.32 19.47 -13.66
CA GLY A 102 -5.76 19.74 -12.29
C GLY A 102 -6.01 18.47 -11.46
N GLY A 103 -5.61 17.30 -11.93
CA GLY A 103 -5.70 16.05 -11.19
C GLY A 103 -4.75 15.99 -10.00
N ASP A 104 -5.25 15.54 -8.85
CA ASP A 104 -4.53 15.49 -7.57
C ASP A 104 -4.28 14.06 -7.07
N LEU A 105 -4.71 13.03 -7.81
CA LEU A 105 -4.68 11.65 -7.35
C LEU A 105 -3.26 11.15 -7.03
N LEU A 106 -2.25 11.56 -7.81
CA LEU A 106 -0.85 11.19 -7.56
C LEU A 106 -0.31 11.74 -6.23
N GLU A 107 -0.73 12.95 -5.86
CA GLU A 107 -0.39 13.55 -4.58
C GLU A 107 -1.12 12.86 -3.44
N ARG A 108 -2.42 12.58 -3.61
CA ARG A 108 -3.21 11.80 -2.66
C ARG A 108 -2.59 10.42 -2.42
N ILE A 109 -2.17 9.70 -3.47
CA ILE A 109 -1.47 8.41 -3.34
C ILE A 109 -0.18 8.55 -2.53
N THR A 110 0.59 9.62 -2.74
CA THR A 110 1.80 9.88 -1.95
C THR A 110 1.48 10.07 -0.48
N ASN A 111 0.40 10.81 -0.17
CA ASN A 111 -0.07 11.00 1.20
C ASN A 111 -0.62 9.70 1.81
N ILE A 112 -1.35 8.88 1.05
CA ILE A 112 -1.80 7.55 1.48
C ILE A 112 -0.60 6.70 1.91
N ARG A 113 0.46 6.65 1.09
CA ARG A 113 1.67 5.88 1.42
C ARG A 113 2.30 6.35 2.74
N ARG A 114 2.38 7.67 2.95
CA ARG A 114 2.91 8.25 4.19
C ARG A 114 2.01 7.91 5.39
N GLN A 115 0.70 8.10 5.24
CA GLN A 115 -0.26 7.88 6.31
C GLN A 115 -0.33 6.41 6.71
N THR A 116 -0.36 5.48 5.75
CA THR A 116 -0.34 4.04 6.02
C THR A 116 0.94 3.62 6.77
N ALA A 117 2.09 4.23 6.46
CA ALA A 117 3.32 3.97 7.21
C ALA A 117 3.24 4.49 8.65
N LEU A 118 2.63 5.65 8.88
CA LEU A 118 2.45 6.23 10.22
C LEU A 118 1.42 5.48 11.06
N ASP A 119 0.32 5.07 10.43
CA ASP A 119 -0.81 4.43 11.08
C ASP A 119 -0.57 2.96 11.34
N LEU A 120 -0.11 2.20 10.34
CA LEU A 120 0.02 0.74 10.42
C LEU A 120 1.47 0.26 10.54
N GLY A 121 2.46 1.09 10.23
CA GLY A 121 3.86 0.67 10.25
C GLY A 121 4.30 -0.17 9.05
N ILE A 122 3.53 -0.15 7.95
CA ILE A 122 3.89 -0.86 6.70
C ILE A 122 4.42 0.11 5.64
N VAL A 123 5.43 -0.33 4.89
CA VAL A 123 5.92 0.39 3.71
C VAL A 123 5.11 -0.07 2.50
N LEU A 124 4.26 0.81 1.98
CA LEU A 124 3.42 0.45 0.84
C LEU A 124 4.25 0.35 -0.46
N PRO A 125 4.12 -0.75 -1.23
CA PRO A 125 4.69 -0.86 -2.56
C PRO A 125 4.15 0.23 -3.50
N PRO A 126 4.83 0.52 -4.62
CA PRO A 126 4.33 1.48 -5.60
C PRO A 126 2.98 1.02 -6.18
N ILE A 127 2.02 1.94 -6.25
CA ILE A 127 0.71 1.72 -6.86
C ILE A 127 0.84 2.04 -8.34
N ARG A 128 0.68 1.03 -9.21
CA ARG A 128 0.72 1.25 -10.66
C ARG A 128 -0.63 1.74 -11.15
N ILE A 129 -0.67 2.84 -11.90
CA ILE A 129 -1.89 3.36 -12.50
C ILE A 129 -1.86 3.02 -13.99
N ARG A 130 -2.93 2.39 -14.49
CA ARG A 130 -3.08 2.04 -15.91
C ARG A 130 -4.40 2.58 -16.42
N ASP A 131 -4.42 3.17 -17.60
CA ASP A 131 -5.67 3.38 -18.33
C ASP A 131 -6.15 2.04 -18.90
N ASN A 132 -7.46 1.81 -18.84
CA ASN A 132 -8.07 0.63 -19.42
C ASN A 132 -9.30 1.02 -20.24
N ILE A 133 -9.17 0.96 -21.57
CA ILE A 133 -10.20 1.33 -22.54
C ILE A 133 -11.41 0.39 -22.47
N GLN A 134 -11.26 -0.82 -21.92
CA GLN A 134 -12.36 -1.77 -21.74
C GLN A 134 -13.25 -1.42 -20.54
N LEU A 135 -12.81 -0.54 -19.64
CA LEU A 135 -13.65 -0.03 -18.55
C LEU A 135 -14.58 1.06 -19.07
N GLU A 136 -15.76 1.16 -18.46
CA GLU A 136 -16.64 2.31 -18.68
C GLU A 136 -15.93 3.62 -18.31
N PRO A 137 -16.26 4.76 -18.95
CA PRO A 137 -15.49 6.00 -18.84
C PRO A 137 -15.24 6.46 -17.39
N ASN A 138 -16.24 6.29 -16.53
CA ASN A 138 -16.26 6.76 -15.15
C ASN A 138 -15.96 5.66 -14.12
N ARG A 139 -15.59 4.45 -14.57
CA ARG A 139 -15.27 3.34 -13.68
C ARG A 139 -13.78 3.21 -13.42
N TYR A 140 -13.44 2.71 -12.25
CA TYR A 140 -12.10 2.25 -11.90
C TYR A 140 -12.16 0.84 -11.32
N ARG A 141 -11.01 0.17 -11.36
CA ARG A 141 -10.83 -1.17 -10.81
C ARG A 141 -9.50 -1.23 -10.06
N VAL A 142 -9.53 -1.70 -8.83
CA VAL A 142 -8.33 -1.92 -8.02
C VAL A 142 -7.99 -3.40 -8.08
N LYS A 143 -6.73 -3.71 -8.35
CA LYS A 143 -6.20 -5.08 -8.39
C LYS A 143 -5.09 -5.25 -7.37
N LEU A 144 -5.07 -6.42 -6.75
CA LEU A 144 -4.00 -6.90 -5.89
C LEU A 144 -3.39 -8.14 -6.55
N ARG A 145 -2.08 -8.11 -6.80
CA ARG A 145 -1.34 -9.21 -7.46
C ARG A 145 -1.99 -9.66 -8.77
N GLY A 146 -2.47 -8.71 -9.56
CA GLY A 146 -3.14 -8.95 -10.85
C GLY A 146 -4.63 -9.33 -10.76
N GLN A 147 -5.17 -9.61 -9.57
CA GLN A 147 -6.57 -9.98 -9.39
C GLN A 147 -7.41 -8.80 -8.92
N PRO A 148 -8.62 -8.58 -9.48
CA PRO A 148 -9.48 -7.48 -9.06
C PRO A 148 -10.01 -7.72 -7.64
N ILE A 149 -9.81 -6.75 -6.76
CA ILE A 149 -10.30 -6.77 -5.38
C ILE A 149 -11.48 -5.83 -5.15
N ALA A 150 -11.60 -4.79 -5.96
CA ALA A 150 -12.70 -3.83 -5.88
C ALA A 150 -12.89 -3.08 -7.19
N HIS A 151 -14.08 -2.52 -7.37
CA HIS A 151 -14.41 -1.60 -8.45
C HIS A 151 -15.31 -0.49 -7.92
N GLY A 152 -15.39 0.61 -8.64
CA GLY A 152 -16.33 1.67 -8.33
C GLY A 152 -16.55 2.59 -9.51
N GLU A 153 -17.52 3.47 -9.36
CA GLU A 153 -17.83 4.51 -10.32
C GLU A 153 -17.64 5.88 -9.64
N ILE A 154 -17.03 6.81 -10.37
CA ILE A 154 -16.78 8.17 -9.93
C ILE A 154 -17.26 9.11 -11.01
N MET A 155 -17.97 10.16 -10.63
CA MET A 155 -18.38 11.21 -11.57
C MET A 155 -17.42 12.41 -11.48
N PRO A 156 -16.52 12.60 -12.46
CA PRO A 156 -15.65 13.77 -12.47
C PRO A 156 -16.47 15.07 -12.51
N GLY A 157 -16.00 16.09 -11.80
CA GLY A 157 -16.67 17.41 -11.73
C GLY A 157 -17.90 17.47 -10.82
N HIS A 158 -18.30 16.35 -10.21
CA HIS A 158 -19.34 16.31 -9.17
C HIS A 158 -18.70 16.08 -7.80
N LEU A 159 -19.49 16.35 -6.75
CA LEU A 159 -19.13 16.07 -5.36
C LEU A 159 -20.00 14.94 -4.83
N LEU A 160 -19.45 14.12 -3.94
CA LEU A 160 -20.19 13.06 -3.25
C LEU A 160 -20.66 13.59 -1.89
N ALA A 161 -21.97 13.70 -1.72
CA ALA A 161 -22.62 14.03 -0.45
C ALA A 161 -22.99 12.72 0.28
N ILE A 162 -22.32 12.43 1.38
CA ILE A 162 -22.47 11.20 2.15
C ILE A 162 -23.40 11.46 3.34
N ASP A 163 -24.41 10.60 3.51
CA ASP A 163 -25.27 10.62 4.69
C ASP A 163 -24.58 9.86 5.84
N SER A 164 -24.34 10.56 6.94
CA SER A 164 -23.74 10.02 8.17
C SER A 164 -24.78 9.74 9.27
N GLY A 165 -26.08 9.80 8.94
CA GLY A 165 -27.20 9.68 9.88
C GLY A 165 -27.59 10.99 10.56
N THR A 166 -27.02 12.11 10.13
CA THR A 166 -27.29 13.47 10.65
C THR A 166 -28.05 14.35 9.66
N VAL A 167 -28.44 13.79 8.51
CA VAL A 167 -29.14 14.52 7.45
C VAL A 167 -30.54 14.93 7.91
N THR A 168 -30.87 16.20 7.67
CA THR A 168 -32.17 16.79 8.02
C THR A 168 -33.13 16.78 6.84
N GLU A 169 -32.64 17.12 5.65
CA GLU A 169 -33.43 17.17 4.41
C GLU A 169 -32.60 16.67 3.22
N PRO A 170 -33.20 15.90 2.29
CA PRO A 170 -32.50 15.43 1.10
C PRO A 170 -32.21 16.59 0.14
N VAL A 171 -31.01 16.57 -0.45
CA VAL A 171 -30.61 17.48 -1.54
C VAL A 171 -30.82 16.83 -2.91
N SER A 172 -30.98 17.65 -3.95
CA SER A 172 -31.07 17.15 -5.33
C SER A 172 -29.71 16.59 -5.77
N GLY A 173 -29.69 15.33 -6.21
CA GLY A 173 -28.51 14.65 -6.71
C GLY A 173 -28.86 13.30 -7.32
N MET A 174 -27.84 12.59 -7.81
CA MET A 174 -27.98 11.22 -8.30
C MET A 174 -27.62 10.24 -7.19
N ASP A 175 -28.54 9.33 -6.86
CA ASP A 175 -28.32 8.30 -5.84
C ASP A 175 -27.15 7.40 -6.18
N THR A 176 -26.31 7.12 -5.18
CA THR A 176 -25.17 6.22 -5.26
C THR A 176 -24.84 5.63 -3.89
N THR A 177 -23.93 4.68 -3.85
CA THR A 177 -23.33 4.18 -2.62
C THR A 177 -21.88 4.62 -2.55
N GLU A 178 -21.43 5.06 -1.38
CA GLU A 178 -20.03 5.34 -1.11
C GLU A 178 -19.22 4.03 -1.12
N PRO A 179 -18.12 3.95 -1.88
CA PRO A 179 -17.45 2.67 -2.14
C PRO A 179 -16.61 2.10 -0.99
N ALA A 180 -16.13 2.90 -0.02
CA ALA A 180 -15.26 2.44 1.05
C ALA A 180 -16.02 1.77 2.22
N PHE A 181 -17.16 2.34 2.61
CA PHE A 181 -17.92 1.96 3.80
C PHE A 181 -19.36 1.53 3.47
N GLY A 182 -19.81 1.68 2.22
CA GLY A 182 -21.14 1.26 1.80
C GLY A 182 -22.26 2.21 2.26
N LEU A 183 -21.94 3.46 2.57
CA LEU A 183 -22.91 4.45 3.05
C LEU A 183 -23.76 5.00 1.89
N THR A 184 -25.01 5.36 2.19
CA THR A 184 -25.89 6.04 1.22
C THR A 184 -25.32 7.41 0.88
N ALA A 185 -25.22 7.73 -0.41
CA ALA A 185 -24.64 8.97 -0.87
C ALA A 185 -25.31 9.48 -2.15
N LEU A 186 -25.07 10.76 -2.46
CA LEU A 186 -25.62 11.46 -3.61
C LEU A 186 -24.50 12.14 -4.38
N TRP A 187 -24.46 11.99 -5.71
CA TRP A 187 -23.65 12.86 -6.56
C TRP A 187 -24.38 14.19 -6.76
N ILE A 188 -23.76 15.28 -6.30
CA ILE A 188 -24.29 16.64 -6.38
C ILE A 188 -23.40 17.52 -7.24
N ALA A 189 -24.00 18.55 -7.83
CA ALA A 189 -23.27 19.59 -8.52
C ALA A 189 -22.46 20.45 -7.51
N PRO A 190 -21.29 20.99 -7.88
CA PRO A 190 -20.45 21.78 -6.98
C PRO A 190 -21.16 22.98 -6.33
N GLU A 191 -22.14 23.56 -7.04
CA GLU A 191 -22.95 24.71 -6.58
C GLU A 191 -23.80 24.35 -5.36
N SER A 192 -24.22 23.08 -5.25
CA SER A 192 -25.03 22.57 -4.14
C SER A 192 -24.22 22.23 -2.90
N LYS A 193 -22.90 22.41 -2.91
CA LYS A 193 -22.00 22.05 -1.79
C LYS A 193 -22.45 22.66 -0.47
N HIS A 194 -22.60 23.99 -0.42
CA HIS A 194 -22.96 24.70 0.81
C HIS A 194 -24.32 24.28 1.35
N LEU A 195 -25.29 24.01 0.47
CA LEU A 195 -26.61 23.53 0.86
C LEU A 195 -26.54 22.12 1.46
N ALA A 196 -25.76 21.22 0.85
CA ALA A 196 -25.57 19.86 1.35
C ALA A 196 -24.88 19.83 2.72
N GLU A 197 -23.80 20.61 2.89
CA GLU A 197 -23.11 20.75 4.18
C GLU A 197 -24.06 21.30 5.27
N HIS A 198 -24.85 22.33 4.94
CA HIS A 198 -25.83 22.91 5.89
C HIS A 198 -26.92 21.90 6.31
N ARG A 199 -27.27 20.96 5.42
CA ARG A 199 -28.25 19.91 5.68
C ARG A 199 -27.69 18.67 6.40
N GLY A 200 -26.39 18.67 6.73
CA GLY A 200 -25.73 17.61 7.49
C GLY A 200 -24.99 16.56 6.65
N TYR A 201 -24.87 16.75 5.33
CA TYR A 201 -24.09 15.84 4.51
C TYR A 201 -22.58 16.10 4.67
N THR A 202 -21.80 15.02 4.67
CA THR A 202 -20.35 15.13 4.50
C THR A 202 -20.02 15.16 3.01
N VAL A 203 -19.52 16.29 2.52
CA VAL A 203 -19.25 16.48 1.08
C VAL A 203 -17.79 16.24 0.76
N VAL A 204 -17.52 15.35 -0.20
CA VAL A 204 -16.17 14.93 -0.61
C VAL A 204 -16.01 15.05 -2.12
N GLU A 205 -14.83 15.47 -2.58
CA GLU A 205 -14.50 15.57 -4.01
C GLU A 205 -14.28 14.18 -4.63
N ALA A 206 -14.55 14.05 -5.93
CA ALA A 206 -14.35 12.81 -6.71
C ALA A 206 -12.98 12.14 -6.50
N GLY A 207 -11.88 12.91 -6.54
CA GLY A 207 -10.53 12.39 -6.27
C GLY A 207 -10.33 11.94 -4.82
N GLY A 208 -11.01 12.60 -3.87
CA GLY A 208 -11.07 12.23 -2.46
C GLY A 208 -11.79 10.90 -2.24
N VAL A 209 -12.91 10.66 -2.93
CA VAL A 209 -13.65 9.38 -2.86
C VAL A 209 -12.76 8.21 -3.27
N LEU A 210 -12.05 8.34 -4.39
CA LEU A 210 -11.11 7.32 -4.86
C LEU A 210 -9.99 7.07 -3.84
N ALA A 211 -9.44 8.13 -3.27
CA ALA A 211 -8.37 8.05 -2.29
C ALA A 211 -8.83 7.37 -0.99
N THR A 212 -10.03 7.68 -0.50
CA THR A 212 -10.63 7.05 0.69
C THR A 212 -10.84 5.55 0.46
N HIS A 213 -11.44 5.17 -0.67
CA HIS A 213 -11.63 3.76 -0.99
C HIS A 213 -10.31 3.02 -1.15
N LEU A 214 -9.33 3.60 -1.85
CA LEU A 214 -8.01 3.00 -1.98
C LEU A 214 -7.32 2.81 -0.62
N THR A 215 -7.46 3.78 0.28
CA THR A 215 -6.92 3.69 1.65
C THR A 215 -7.56 2.55 2.43
N GLU A 216 -8.88 2.40 2.35
CA GLU A 216 -9.60 1.33 3.04
C GLU A 216 -9.22 -0.06 2.48
N LEU A 217 -9.09 -0.19 1.16
CA LEU A 217 -8.59 -1.43 0.54
C LEU A 217 -7.17 -1.78 0.96
N ILE A 218 -6.29 -0.78 1.07
CA ILE A 218 -4.93 -0.98 1.57
C ILE A 218 -4.95 -1.47 3.02
N ARG A 219 -5.85 -0.92 3.86
CA ARG A 219 -6.00 -1.33 5.26
C ARG A 219 -6.56 -2.73 5.38
N SER A 220 -7.59 -3.09 4.60
CA SER A 220 -8.21 -4.42 4.63
C SER A 220 -7.25 -5.52 4.13
N HIS A 221 -6.41 -5.20 3.14
CA HIS A 221 -5.42 -6.13 2.57
C HIS A 221 -3.99 -5.92 3.10
N ALA A 222 -3.82 -5.20 4.22
CA ALA A 222 -2.50 -4.86 4.78
C ALA A 222 -1.61 -6.09 5.01
N ALA A 223 -2.20 -7.20 5.45
CA ALA A 223 -1.48 -8.46 5.67
C ALA A 223 -0.93 -9.08 4.37
N GLU A 224 -1.62 -8.92 3.23
CA GLU A 224 -1.18 -9.43 1.93
C GLU A 224 -0.11 -8.54 1.28
N LEU A 225 -0.14 -7.25 1.63
CA LEU A 225 0.83 -6.23 1.23
C LEU A 225 2.17 -6.40 1.98
N LEU A 226 2.17 -6.97 3.19
CA LEU A 226 3.39 -7.32 3.92
C LEU A 226 4.08 -8.52 3.27
N THR A 227 4.92 -8.25 2.28
CA THR A 227 5.74 -9.27 1.60
C THR A 227 7.04 -9.56 2.36
N ARG A 228 7.75 -10.61 1.94
CA ARG A 228 9.11 -10.90 2.41
C ARG A 228 10.08 -9.73 2.23
N GLN A 229 9.96 -9.02 1.12
CA GLN A 229 10.81 -7.89 0.81
C GLN A 229 10.54 -6.72 1.76
N GLU A 230 9.27 -6.45 2.06
CA GLU A 230 8.90 -5.39 3.00
C GLU A 230 9.29 -5.76 4.43
N LEU A 231 9.13 -7.02 4.84
CA LEU A 231 9.65 -7.48 6.14
C LEU A 231 11.15 -7.24 6.27
N ASN A 232 11.94 -7.61 5.25
CA ASN A 232 13.38 -7.39 5.29
C ASN A 232 13.71 -5.90 5.41
N ARG A 233 13.00 -5.01 4.68
CA ARG A 233 13.20 -3.56 4.83
C ARG A 233 12.89 -3.06 6.24
N LEU A 234 11.84 -3.56 6.87
CA LEU A 234 11.49 -3.22 8.25
C LEU A 234 12.59 -3.68 9.23
N LEU A 235 13.11 -4.90 9.05
CA LEU A 235 14.19 -5.43 9.87
C LEU A 235 15.50 -4.66 9.68
N GLU A 236 15.88 -4.34 8.44
CA GLU A 236 17.09 -3.53 8.18
C GLU A 236 16.98 -2.13 8.80
N ALA A 237 15.80 -1.48 8.70
CA ALA A 237 15.58 -0.18 9.35
C ALA A 237 15.64 -0.27 10.89
N LEU A 238 15.22 -1.40 11.49
CA LEU A 238 15.34 -1.62 12.93
C LEU A 238 16.79 -1.94 13.33
N LYS A 239 17.55 -2.67 12.50
CA LYS A 239 18.98 -2.96 12.76
C LYS A 239 19.83 -1.70 12.88
N GLU A 240 19.48 -0.62 12.19
CA GLU A 240 20.16 0.67 12.35
C GLU A 240 20.05 1.24 13.79
N LYS A 241 18.99 0.87 14.52
CA LYS A 241 18.72 1.33 15.89
C LYS A 241 19.07 0.31 16.96
N SER A 242 18.60 -0.93 16.79
CA SER A 242 18.66 -2.01 17.77
C SER A 242 19.19 -3.30 17.13
N PRO A 243 20.46 -3.34 16.66
CA PRO A 243 20.99 -4.46 15.89
C PRO A 243 21.02 -5.77 16.69
N LYS A 244 21.40 -5.70 17.98
CA LYS A 244 21.48 -6.88 18.86
C LYS A 244 20.13 -7.57 19.01
N LEU A 245 19.06 -6.81 19.21
CA LEU A 245 17.70 -7.35 19.33
C LEU A 245 17.30 -8.11 18.06
N VAL A 246 17.59 -7.54 16.89
CA VAL A 246 17.25 -8.19 15.62
C VAL A 246 18.03 -9.49 15.43
N GLU A 247 19.34 -9.48 15.69
CA GLU A 247 20.21 -10.66 15.56
C GLU A 247 19.85 -11.76 16.57
N GLU A 248 19.52 -11.39 17.81
CA GLU A 248 19.12 -12.33 18.87
C GLU A 248 17.75 -12.96 18.64
N VAL A 249 16.80 -12.25 18.02
CA VAL A 249 15.44 -12.78 17.80
C VAL A 249 15.29 -13.44 16.44
N VAL A 250 15.85 -12.85 15.37
CA VAL A 250 15.72 -13.33 13.98
C VAL A 250 17.09 -13.46 13.31
N PRO A 251 17.57 -14.67 12.98
CA PRO A 251 16.82 -15.93 12.89
C PRO A 251 16.89 -16.86 14.13
N GLU A 252 17.62 -16.48 15.18
CA GLU A 252 18.01 -17.41 16.27
C GLU A 252 16.81 -18.00 17.04
N ILE A 253 15.83 -17.17 17.41
CA ILE A 253 14.63 -17.63 18.14
C ILE A 253 13.48 -17.93 17.18
N LEU A 254 13.29 -17.07 16.18
CA LEU A 254 12.22 -17.14 15.18
C LEU A 254 12.78 -17.01 13.77
N LYS A 255 12.24 -17.82 12.86
CA LYS A 255 12.48 -17.65 11.42
C LYS A 255 11.75 -16.39 10.96
N ALA A 256 12.28 -15.73 9.94
CA ALA A 256 11.61 -14.60 9.29
C ALA A 256 10.17 -14.94 8.85
N GLY A 257 9.86 -16.21 8.55
CA GLY A 257 8.51 -16.69 8.25
C GLY A 257 7.52 -16.62 9.37
N GLU A 258 7.96 -16.97 10.55
CA GLU A 258 7.14 -16.96 11.75
C GLU A 258 6.85 -15.52 12.15
N LEU A 259 7.89 -14.65 12.11
CA LEU A 259 7.70 -13.22 12.32
C LEU A 259 6.73 -12.61 11.30
N GLN A 260 6.90 -12.89 10.00
CA GLN A 260 5.98 -12.39 8.98
C GLN A 260 4.54 -12.77 9.30
N LYS A 261 4.31 -14.01 9.72
CA LYS A 261 2.97 -14.53 10.02
C LYS A 261 2.35 -13.84 11.24
N VAL A 262 3.12 -13.59 12.30
CA VAL A 262 2.67 -12.82 13.47
C VAL A 262 2.29 -11.39 13.05
N LEU A 263 3.17 -10.69 12.32
CA LEU A 263 2.88 -9.34 11.83
C LEU A 263 1.66 -9.31 10.90
N GLN A 264 1.47 -10.32 10.06
CA GLN A 264 0.29 -10.46 9.22
C GLN A 264 -0.99 -10.67 10.05
N ASN A 265 -0.93 -11.45 11.13
CA ASN A 265 -2.06 -11.64 12.02
C ASN A 265 -2.46 -10.31 12.71
N LEU A 266 -1.48 -9.52 13.17
CA LEU A 266 -1.74 -8.17 13.70
C LEU A 266 -2.41 -7.27 12.64
N LEU A 267 -1.87 -7.24 11.42
CA LEU A 267 -2.38 -6.40 10.33
C LEU A 267 -3.78 -6.81 9.84
N ARG A 268 -4.14 -8.10 9.89
CA ARG A 268 -5.52 -8.58 9.60
C ARG A 268 -6.56 -8.01 10.56
N GLU A 269 -6.11 -7.63 11.74
CA GLU A 269 -6.91 -7.00 12.77
C GLU A 269 -6.71 -5.49 12.82
N ARG A 270 -6.02 -4.93 11.81
CA ARG A 270 -5.67 -3.51 11.71
C ARG A 270 -4.85 -3.00 12.89
N VAL A 271 -4.13 -3.89 13.59
CA VAL A 271 -3.23 -3.52 14.68
C VAL A 271 -1.92 -3.00 14.07
N PRO A 272 -1.45 -1.82 14.51
CA PRO A 272 -0.22 -1.23 14.00
C PRO A 272 1.01 -2.04 14.38
N ILE A 273 1.92 -2.24 13.41
CA ILE A 273 3.22 -2.90 13.61
C ILE A 273 4.39 -1.93 13.64
N ARG A 274 4.11 -0.64 13.87
CA ARG A 274 5.11 0.44 13.87
C ARG A 274 6.13 0.29 15.00
N ASP A 275 5.69 -0.20 16.15
CA ASP A 275 6.54 -0.46 17.31
C ASP A 275 7.17 -1.86 17.20
N LEU A 276 8.03 -2.02 16.19
CA LEU A 276 8.65 -3.31 15.88
C LEU A 276 9.62 -3.78 16.98
N GLU A 277 10.18 -2.83 17.73
CA GLU A 277 11.05 -3.11 18.88
C GLU A 277 10.30 -3.85 19.98
N THR A 278 9.17 -3.30 20.46
CA THR A 278 8.30 -3.98 21.45
C THR A 278 7.81 -5.34 20.95
N ILE A 279 7.51 -5.45 19.65
CA ILE A 279 7.10 -6.71 19.03
C ILE A 279 8.21 -7.75 19.12
N LEU A 280 9.45 -7.40 18.74
CA LEU A 280 10.57 -8.34 18.77
C LEU A 280 10.98 -8.72 20.20
N GLU A 281 10.98 -7.78 21.14
CA GLU A 281 11.26 -8.06 22.56
C GLU A 281 10.25 -9.09 23.11
N THR A 282 8.95 -8.82 22.89
CA THR A 282 7.88 -9.73 23.33
C THR A 282 8.01 -11.11 22.69
N LEU A 283 8.34 -11.16 21.41
CA LEU A 283 8.54 -12.43 20.72
C LEU A 283 9.78 -13.17 21.23
N GLY A 284 10.87 -12.47 21.53
CA GLY A 284 12.09 -13.04 22.12
C GLY A 284 11.81 -13.73 23.46
N ASP A 285 10.97 -13.14 24.30
CA ASP A 285 10.61 -13.69 25.62
C ASP A 285 9.68 -14.91 25.54
N TRP A 286 8.71 -14.90 24.61
CA TRP A 286 7.63 -15.89 24.57
C TRP A 286 7.81 -17.02 23.55
N ALA A 287 8.54 -16.80 22.45
CA ALA A 287 8.77 -17.82 21.42
C ALA A 287 9.59 -19.07 21.87
N PRO A 288 10.41 -19.00 22.94
CA PRO A 288 10.96 -20.20 23.56
C PRO A 288 9.92 -21.04 24.32
N ARG A 289 8.81 -20.44 24.78
CA ARG A 289 7.78 -21.09 25.59
C ARG A 289 6.67 -21.74 24.76
N THR A 290 6.39 -21.20 23.58
CA THR A 290 5.39 -21.73 22.66
C THR A 290 5.80 -21.54 21.21
N LYS A 291 5.45 -22.51 20.36
CA LYS A 291 5.61 -22.44 18.90
C LYS A 291 4.31 -22.06 18.18
N ASP A 292 3.22 -21.90 18.91
CA ASP A 292 1.94 -21.47 18.36
C ASP A 292 1.97 -19.96 18.06
N LEU A 293 1.98 -19.62 16.76
CA LEU A 293 2.05 -18.24 16.28
C LEU A 293 0.78 -17.44 16.61
N ASP A 294 -0.38 -18.10 16.72
CA ASP A 294 -1.61 -17.41 17.12
C ASP A 294 -1.50 -16.99 18.60
N VAL A 295 -0.93 -17.83 19.47
CA VAL A 295 -0.66 -17.48 20.87
C VAL A 295 0.40 -16.38 21.00
N LEU A 296 1.48 -16.45 20.21
CA LEU A 296 2.48 -15.39 20.18
C LEU A 296 1.87 -14.06 19.73
N THR A 297 0.93 -14.09 18.79
CA THR A 297 0.19 -12.89 18.36
C THR A 297 -0.58 -12.28 19.53
N GLU A 298 -1.25 -13.07 20.37
CA GLU A 298 -1.96 -12.56 21.56
C GLU A 298 -1.02 -11.91 22.60
N TYR A 299 0.17 -12.49 22.83
CA TYR A 299 1.17 -11.86 23.71
C TYR A 299 1.65 -10.52 23.16
N VAL A 300 1.94 -10.46 21.85
CA VAL A 300 2.33 -9.22 21.19
C VAL A 300 1.22 -8.17 21.24
N ARG A 301 -0.04 -8.57 21.00
CA ARG A 301 -1.18 -7.66 21.14
C ARG A 301 -1.30 -7.09 22.56
N ASN A 302 -1.10 -7.92 23.58
CA ASN A 302 -1.08 -7.45 24.96
C ASN A 302 0.03 -6.43 25.22
N ALA A 303 1.24 -6.67 24.70
CA ALA A 303 2.34 -5.70 24.78
C ALA A 303 2.00 -4.38 24.05
N LEU A 304 1.26 -4.45 22.94
CA LEU A 304 0.79 -3.30 22.16
C LEU A 304 -0.53 -2.69 22.68
N ALA A 305 -1.00 -3.06 23.88
CA ALA A 305 -2.28 -2.60 24.45
C ALA A 305 -2.47 -1.08 24.38
N ARG A 306 -1.40 -0.30 24.60
CA ARG A 306 -1.45 1.17 24.50
C ARG A 306 -1.77 1.67 23.10
N ALA A 307 -1.16 1.08 22.07
CA ALA A 307 -1.42 1.44 20.69
C ALA A 307 -2.83 1.03 20.27
N ILE A 308 -3.26 -0.18 20.64
CA ILE A 308 -4.61 -0.70 20.37
C ILE A 308 -5.68 0.18 21.05
N CYS A 309 -5.51 0.50 22.33
CA CYS A 309 -6.41 1.42 23.03
C CYS A 309 -6.49 2.79 22.37
N PHE A 310 -5.35 3.36 21.96
CA PHE A 310 -5.31 4.66 21.31
C PHE A 310 -6.11 4.70 20.00
N GLN A 311 -6.13 3.59 19.25
CA GLN A 311 -6.86 3.46 17.99
C GLN A 311 -8.39 3.47 18.17
N HIS A 312 -8.88 3.00 19.32
CA HIS A 312 -10.31 2.80 19.56
C HIS A 312 -10.93 3.74 20.59
N LYS A 313 -10.11 4.50 21.32
CA LYS A 313 -10.62 5.48 22.29
C LYS A 313 -11.16 6.74 21.61
N THR A 314 -12.18 7.33 22.20
CA THR A 314 -12.65 8.68 21.87
C THR A 314 -11.72 9.74 22.44
N GLU A 315 -11.94 11.00 22.05
CA GLU A 315 -11.25 12.18 22.59
C GLU A 315 -11.43 12.31 24.12
N GLU A 316 -12.52 11.76 24.65
CA GLU A 316 -12.85 11.73 26.09
C GLU A 316 -12.16 10.57 26.83
N ASN A 317 -11.22 9.85 26.19
CA ASN A 317 -10.57 8.64 26.71
C ASN A 317 -11.56 7.51 27.06
N ARG A 318 -12.63 7.35 26.28
CA ARG A 318 -13.60 6.27 26.44
C ARG A 318 -13.54 5.29 25.27
N ILE A 319 -13.76 4.01 25.54
CA ILE A 319 -13.98 3.01 24.50
C ILE A 319 -15.43 2.54 24.60
N HIS A 320 -16.18 2.74 23.52
CA HIS A 320 -17.53 2.20 23.39
C HIS A 320 -17.45 0.72 23.01
N CYS A 321 -18.08 -0.14 23.80
CA CYS A 321 -18.01 -1.58 23.57
C CYS A 321 -19.35 -2.29 23.71
N VAL A 322 -19.40 -3.49 23.12
CA VAL A 322 -20.41 -4.51 23.39
C VAL A 322 -19.67 -5.71 23.99
N SER A 323 -20.10 -6.17 25.15
CA SER A 323 -19.49 -7.31 25.86
C SER A 323 -20.11 -8.64 25.45
N LEU A 324 -19.38 -9.75 25.57
CA LEU A 324 -19.95 -11.10 25.45
C LEU A 324 -20.54 -11.56 26.79
N ASP A 325 -21.63 -12.31 26.74
CA ASP A 325 -22.14 -13.02 27.91
C ASP A 325 -21.14 -14.10 28.37
N PRO A 326 -20.86 -14.23 29.69
CA PRO A 326 -19.91 -15.22 30.20
C PRO A 326 -20.23 -16.66 29.78
N ARG A 327 -21.50 -17.05 29.64
CA ARG A 327 -21.86 -18.41 29.20
C ARG A 327 -21.50 -18.64 27.74
N LEU A 328 -21.61 -17.60 26.91
CA LEU A 328 -21.16 -17.65 25.53
C LEU A 328 -19.63 -17.77 25.47
N GLU A 329 -18.90 -17.04 26.33
CA GLU A 329 -17.45 -17.19 26.43
C GLU A 329 -17.05 -18.62 26.84
N ASP A 330 -17.69 -19.19 27.86
CA ASP A 330 -17.43 -20.57 28.32
C ASP A 330 -17.68 -21.60 27.20
N LEU A 331 -18.76 -21.42 26.43
CA LEU A 331 -19.05 -22.25 25.26
C LEU A 331 -17.94 -22.14 24.21
N LEU A 332 -17.46 -20.92 23.93
CA LEU A 332 -16.37 -20.72 22.96
C LEU A 332 -15.04 -21.31 23.46
N VAL A 333 -14.73 -21.17 24.75
CA VAL A 333 -13.53 -21.80 25.36
C VAL A 333 -13.58 -23.32 25.20
N GLY A 334 -14.72 -23.95 25.48
CA GLY A 334 -14.88 -25.40 25.40
C GLY A 334 -14.69 -25.99 23.99
N HIS A 335 -14.87 -25.17 22.95
CA HIS A 335 -14.78 -25.58 21.56
C HIS A 335 -13.61 -24.94 20.78
N TRP A 336 -12.76 -24.18 21.46
CA TRP A 336 -11.58 -23.58 20.86
C TRP A 336 -10.36 -24.48 21.06
N GLU A 337 -10.12 -25.34 20.07
CA GLU A 337 -8.97 -26.25 20.09
C GLU A 337 -7.72 -25.58 19.52
N ARG A 338 -6.61 -25.72 20.24
CA ARG A 338 -5.29 -25.24 19.81
C ARG A 338 -4.40 -26.44 19.52
N SER A 339 -3.86 -26.48 18.31
CA SER A 339 -2.94 -27.54 17.87
C SER A 339 -1.66 -26.93 17.30
N GLU A 340 -0.61 -27.74 17.13
CA GLU A 340 0.62 -27.31 16.44
C GLU A 340 0.37 -26.86 14.99
N ARG A 341 -0.74 -27.31 14.37
CA ARG A 341 -1.14 -26.92 13.02
C ARG A 341 -1.98 -25.63 12.97
N GLY A 342 -2.23 -25.02 14.12
CA GLY A 342 -3.03 -23.82 14.29
C GLY A 342 -4.24 -24.06 15.19
N SER A 343 -4.88 -22.96 15.58
CA SER A 343 -6.12 -23.00 16.35
C SER A 343 -7.32 -23.16 15.43
N PHE A 344 -8.36 -23.90 15.82
CA PHE A 344 -9.62 -24.01 15.07
C PHE A 344 -10.82 -24.21 16.00
N LEU A 345 -12.00 -23.91 15.47
CA LEU A 345 -13.26 -23.97 16.20
C LEU A 345 -14.00 -25.28 15.87
N THR A 346 -14.38 -26.04 16.88
CA THR A 346 -15.10 -27.33 16.71
C THR A 346 -16.62 -27.20 16.74
N LEU A 347 -17.16 -26.00 16.96
CA LEU A 347 -18.60 -25.75 16.92
C LEU A 347 -19.22 -26.06 15.56
N ALA A 348 -20.46 -26.56 15.58
CA ALA A 348 -21.24 -26.72 14.36
C ALA A 348 -21.41 -25.36 13.63
N PRO A 349 -21.30 -25.32 12.28
CA PRO A 349 -21.41 -24.07 11.50
C PRO A 349 -22.69 -23.27 11.77
N ALA A 350 -23.80 -23.95 12.09
CA ALA A 350 -25.05 -23.29 12.46
C ALA A 350 -24.91 -22.43 13.72
N VAL A 351 -24.22 -22.94 14.75
CA VAL A 351 -23.97 -22.21 16.01
C VAL A 351 -22.98 -21.07 15.76
N GLN A 352 -21.94 -21.29 14.96
CA GLN A 352 -20.99 -20.23 14.58
C GLN A 352 -21.71 -19.05 13.92
N ASN A 353 -22.61 -19.32 12.97
CA ASN A 353 -23.42 -18.30 12.30
C ASN A 353 -24.39 -17.60 13.26
N GLN A 354 -24.98 -18.32 14.22
CA GLN A 354 -25.83 -17.72 15.24
C GLN A 354 -25.05 -16.74 16.14
N VAL A 355 -23.85 -17.13 16.58
CA VAL A 355 -22.96 -16.25 17.36
C VAL A 355 -22.59 -15.00 16.57
N ALA A 356 -22.11 -15.16 15.34
CA ALA A 356 -21.74 -14.03 14.48
C ALA A 356 -22.93 -13.09 14.21
N ALA A 357 -24.14 -13.64 13.99
CA ALA A 357 -25.35 -12.86 13.79
C ALA A 357 -25.78 -12.11 15.06
N ALA A 358 -25.68 -12.74 16.23
CA ALA A 358 -25.98 -12.10 17.51
C ALA A 358 -25.02 -10.94 17.80
N ILE A 359 -23.72 -11.11 17.52
CA ILE A 359 -22.72 -10.04 17.62
C ILE A 359 -23.08 -8.89 16.67
N ARG A 360 -23.39 -9.18 15.40
CA ARG A 360 -23.80 -8.15 14.42
C ARG A 360 -25.00 -7.36 14.91
N GLN A 361 -26.03 -8.04 15.37
CA GLN A 361 -27.26 -7.41 15.82
C GLN A 361 -27.03 -6.46 17.00
N GLU A 362 -26.22 -6.84 17.98
CA GLU A 362 -25.91 -5.98 19.11
C GLU A 362 -25.03 -4.78 18.71
N ILE A 363 -24.10 -4.97 17.78
CA ILE A 363 -23.31 -3.86 17.22
C ILE A 363 -24.22 -2.87 16.50
N GLU A 364 -25.11 -3.33 15.62
CA GLU A 364 -26.07 -2.48 14.91
C GLU A 364 -26.97 -1.70 15.86
N ARG A 365 -27.40 -2.32 16.98
CA ARG A 365 -28.18 -1.65 18.04
C ARG A 365 -27.36 -0.61 18.81
N ALA A 366 -26.07 -0.84 19.00
CA ALA A 366 -25.18 0.03 19.74
C ALA A 366 -24.61 1.20 18.91
N THR A 367 -24.44 1.05 17.59
CA THR A 367 -23.86 2.08 16.70
C THR A 367 -24.55 3.45 16.83
N PRO A 368 -25.89 3.58 16.84
CA PRO A 368 -26.54 4.89 17.03
C PRO A 368 -26.20 5.54 18.38
N ARG A 369 -26.05 4.74 19.44
CA ARG A 369 -25.70 5.21 20.80
C ARG A 369 -24.24 5.64 20.92
N CYS A 370 -23.40 5.22 19.97
CA CYS A 370 -21.99 5.58 19.88
C CYS A 370 -21.75 6.79 18.97
N GLY A 371 -22.79 7.56 18.63
CA GLY A 371 -22.69 8.70 17.72
C GLY A 371 -22.32 8.29 16.29
N GLY A 372 -22.81 7.13 15.83
CA GLY A 372 -22.51 6.57 14.51
C GLY A 372 -21.17 5.84 14.41
N ARG A 373 -20.37 5.80 15.50
CA ARG A 373 -19.12 5.03 15.54
C ARG A 373 -19.42 3.54 15.77
N THR A 374 -18.66 2.68 15.11
CA THR A 374 -18.72 1.23 15.34
C THR A 374 -18.12 0.88 16.71
N PRO A 375 -18.89 0.33 17.66
CA PRO A 375 -18.35 -0.11 18.94
C PRO A 375 -17.42 -1.32 18.77
N VAL A 376 -16.49 -1.49 19.71
CA VAL A 376 -15.62 -2.68 19.76
C VAL A 376 -16.34 -3.84 20.45
N VAL A 377 -16.01 -5.07 20.07
CA VAL A 377 -16.45 -6.26 20.81
C VAL A 377 -15.43 -6.54 21.91
N LEU A 378 -15.89 -6.65 23.16
CA LEU A 378 -15.04 -6.89 24.32
C LEU A 378 -15.29 -8.30 24.89
N CYS A 379 -14.22 -9.06 25.09
CA CYS A 379 -14.29 -10.44 25.57
C CYS A 379 -13.08 -10.83 26.44
N SER A 380 -13.11 -12.03 27.03
CA SER A 380 -11.96 -12.60 27.73
C SER A 380 -10.79 -12.93 26.79
N PRO A 381 -9.53 -12.82 27.26
CA PRO A 381 -8.34 -13.09 26.44
C PRO A 381 -8.29 -14.51 25.84
N GLN A 382 -8.96 -15.48 26.48
CA GLN A 382 -8.95 -16.88 26.06
C GLN A 382 -9.69 -17.11 24.74
N VAL A 383 -10.76 -16.34 24.49
CA VAL A 383 -11.65 -16.49 23.32
C VAL A 383 -11.50 -15.40 22.27
N ARG A 384 -10.70 -14.36 22.53
CA ARG A 384 -10.59 -13.19 21.65
C ARG A 384 -10.26 -13.52 20.19
N SER A 385 -9.26 -14.37 19.95
CA SER A 385 -8.89 -14.81 18.60
C SER A 385 -9.98 -15.66 17.93
N CYS A 386 -10.72 -16.46 18.71
CA CYS A 386 -11.89 -17.20 18.24
C CYS A 386 -13.01 -16.25 17.81
N VAL A 387 -13.36 -15.27 18.66
CA VAL A 387 -14.41 -14.27 18.37
C VAL A 387 -14.02 -13.42 17.15
N ARG A 388 -12.74 -13.04 17.01
CA ARG A 388 -12.25 -12.36 15.82
C ARG A 388 -12.46 -13.19 14.55
N ARG A 389 -12.11 -14.48 14.59
CA ARG A 389 -12.29 -15.38 13.44
C ARG A 389 -13.76 -15.61 13.07
N LEU A 390 -14.65 -15.67 14.06
CA LEU A 390 -16.09 -15.76 13.84
C LEU A 390 -16.66 -14.50 13.19
N THR A 391 -16.10 -13.34 13.50
CA THR A 391 -16.61 -12.04 13.03
C THR A 391 -15.95 -11.55 11.75
N GLU A 392 -14.75 -12.05 11.37
CA GLU A 392 -13.99 -11.48 10.25
C GLU A 392 -14.70 -11.52 8.89
N GLY A 393 -15.46 -12.58 8.61
CA GLY A 393 -16.17 -12.73 7.33
C GLY A 393 -17.42 -11.86 7.22
N LEU A 394 -18.09 -11.56 8.34
CA LEU A 394 -19.35 -10.82 8.36
C LEU A 394 -19.17 -9.35 8.74
N LEU A 395 -18.18 -9.07 9.59
CA LEU A 395 -17.91 -7.79 10.23
C LEU A 395 -16.41 -7.47 10.16
N PRO A 396 -15.81 -7.36 8.96
CA PRO A 396 -14.36 -7.14 8.80
C PRO A 396 -13.86 -5.83 9.44
N GLN A 397 -14.74 -4.84 9.62
CA GLN A 397 -14.46 -3.53 10.22
C GLN A 397 -14.56 -3.50 11.75
N VAL A 398 -15.16 -4.51 12.37
CA VAL A 398 -15.36 -4.55 13.82
C VAL A 398 -14.08 -5.05 14.50
N ALA A 399 -13.58 -4.26 15.45
CA ALA A 399 -12.45 -4.66 16.28
C ALA A 399 -12.92 -5.53 17.46
N VAL A 400 -12.19 -6.61 17.71
CA VAL A 400 -12.41 -7.50 18.86
C VAL A 400 -11.23 -7.34 19.82
N LEU A 401 -11.51 -6.81 21.00
CA LEU A 401 -10.52 -6.53 22.04
C LEU A 401 -10.71 -7.47 23.24
N ALA A 402 -9.61 -7.81 23.89
CA ALA A 402 -9.60 -8.52 25.15
C ALA A 402 -9.50 -7.56 26.33
N TYR A 403 -10.04 -7.92 27.50
CA TYR A 403 -9.97 -7.08 28.70
C TYR A 403 -8.54 -6.67 29.10
N ASN A 404 -7.55 -7.52 28.86
CA ASN A 404 -6.13 -7.25 29.17
C ASN A 404 -5.47 -6.28 28.17
N GLU A 405 -6.12 -5.96 27.05
CA GLU A 405 -5.65 -4.97 26.07
C GLU A 405 -6.11 -3.55 26.44
N ILE A 406 -6.96 -3.41 27.47
CA ILE A 406 -7.47 -2.13 27.95
C ILE A 406 -6.51 -1.54 28.99
N VAL A 407 -5.86 -0.42 28.64
CA VAL A 407 -4.87 0.23 29.51
C VAL A 407 -5.57 1.01 30.63
N ARG A 408 -4.93 1.06 31.81
CA ARG A 408 -5.40 1.86 32.94
C ARG A 408 -5.62 3.33 32.53
N GLY A 409 -6.74 3.89 32.98
CA GLY A 409 -7.13 5.28 32.69
C GLY A 409 -8.01 5.46 31.45
N VAL A 410 -8.28 4.38 30.70
CA VAL A 410 -9.32 4.37 29.65
C VAL A 410 -10.61 3.84 30.25
N GLU A 411 -11.70 4.60 30.13
CA GLU A 411 -13.02 4.19 30.62
C GLU A 411 -13.73 3.31 29.57
N LEU A 412 -14.34 2.21 30.02
CA LEU A 412 -15.18 1.38 29.16
C LEU A 412 -16.64 1.82 29.29
N GLN A 413 -17.26 2.12 28.15
CA GLN A 413 -18.69 2.40 28.07
C GLN A 413 -19.39 1.26 27.32
N SER A 414 -20.00 0.36 28.08
CA SER A 414 -20.75 -0.77 27.53
C SER A 414 -22.13 -0.30 27.06
N HIS A 415 -22.50 -0.69 25.83
CA HIS A 415 -23.79 -0.35 25.21
C HIS A 415 -24.71 -1.56 25.02
N GLY A 416 -24.25 -2.75 25.40
CA GLY A 416 -24.99 -4.00 25.25
C GLY A 416 -24.16 -5.23 25.61
N MET A 417 -24.85 -6.37 25.69
CA MET A 417 -24.24 -7.67 25.93
C MET A 417 -24.78 -8.67 24.90
N VAL A 418 -23.88 -9.39 24.25
CA VAL A 418 -24.24 -10.43 23.28
C VAL A 418 -24.68 -11.68 24.02
N VAL A 419 -25.94 -12.04 23.85
CA VAL A 419 -26.56 -13.24 24.42
C VAL A 419 -27.10 -14.11 23.28
N LEU A 420 -26.95 -15.43 23.38
CA LEU A 420 -27.63 -16.36 22.48
C LEU A 420 -29.06 -16.62 22.99
N SER A 421 -30.05 -16.15 22.24
CA SER A 421 -31.47 -16.23 22.62
C SER A 421 -32.03 -17.65 22.71
N ASN A 422 -31.32 -18.65 22.16
CA ASN A 422 -31.65 -20.06 22.25
C ASN A 422 -30.40 -20.81 22.69
N GLU A 423 -30.45 -21.52 23.82
CA GLU A 423 -29.46 -22.56 24.10
C GLU A 423 -29.48 -23.53 22.91
N PRO A 424 -28.33 -23.83 22.28
CA PRO A 424 -28.30 -24.97 21.36
C PRO A 424 -28.67 -26.19 22.19
N ALA A 425 -29.86 -26.74 21.96
CA ALA A 425 -30.30 -27.97 22.56
C ALA A 425 -29.17 -28.99 22.44
N ASN A 426 -28.68 -29.49 23.58
CA ASN A 426 -27.64 -30.50 23.72
C ASN A 426 -27.43 -31.31 22.43
N VAL A 427 -26.41 -30.94 21.65
CA VAL A 427 -25.90 -31.83 20.60
C VAL A 427 -24.91 -32.76 21.28
N SER A 428 -25.47 -33.61 22.14
CA SER A 428 -24.82 -34.83 22.63
C SER A 428 -25.17 -35.95 21.66
N SER A 429 -24.24 -36.24 20.75
CA SER A 429 -23.87 -37.59 20.27
C SER A 429 -22.80 -37.49 19.20
#